data_AF-A0A932MJ11-F1
#
_entry.id   AF-A0A932MJ11-F1
#
_cell.length_a   1.000
_cell.length_b   1.000
_cell.length_c   1.000
_cell.angle_alpha   90.00
_cell.angle_beta   90.00
_cell.angle_gamma   90.00
#
_symmetry.space_group_name_H-M   'P 1'
#
loop_
_entity.id
_entity.type
_entity.pdbx_description
1 polymer ?
#
loop_
_entity_poly.entity_id
_entity_poly.type
_entity_poly.pdbx_seq_one_letter_code
_entity_poly.pdbx_strand_id
1 'polypeptide(L)'
;MREGKSALTAILLSAVLPGAGQIYAERYWSVPIVVGFTVYFIRQWVKADDLYLSARDRYRQSVEQGVGGGQGDAQFLYERDFYRDQRDKFAFYLALTYILNIADAYVGASLYNFEVDDNLNGVEMKLRIPIQ
;
A
#
# COMPACT_ATOMS: atom_id res chain seq x y z
N MET A 1 24.65 -16.97 8.84
CA MET A 1 24.19 -16.31 7.60
C MET A 1 23.34 -15.12 8.03
N ARG A 2 23.74 -13.88 7.73
CA ARG A 2 23.08 -12.66 8.22
C ARG A 2 21.84 -12.42 7.35
N GLU A 3 20.65 -12.68 7.89
CA GLU A 3 19.39 -12.27 7.26
C GLU A 3 19.43 -10.75 7.05
N GLY A 4 19.54 -10.33 5.79
CA GLY A 4 19.38 -8.94 5.41
C GLY A 4 17.94 -8.55 5.68
N LYS A 5 17.67 -7.94 6.84
CA LYS A 5 16.41 -7.25 7.11
C LYS A 5 16.22 -6.25 5.98
N SER A 6 15.27 -6.51 5.09
CA SER A 6 15.05 -5.74 3.88
C SER A 6 14.78 -4.30 4.27
N ALA A 7 15.77 -3.44 4.05
CA ALA A 7 15.69 -2.00 4.31
C ALA A 7 14.50 -1.38 3.59
N LEU A 8 14.09 -1.95 2.45
CA LEU A 8 12.87 -1.57 1.74
C LEU A 8 11.60 -1.80 2.58
N THR A 9 11.51 -2.89 3.34
CA THR A 9 10.40 -3.12 4.25
C THR A 9 10.39 -2.06 5.36
N ALA A 10 11.54 -1.72 5.94
CA ALA A 10 11.63 -0.68 6.97
C ALA A 10 11.37 0.73 6.41
N ILE A 11 11.83 1.03 5.19
CA ILE A 11 11.62 2.30 4.48
C ILE A 11 10.15 2.44 4.10
N LEU A 12 9.53 1.41 3.51
CA LEU A 12 8.10 1.38 3.21
C LEU A 12 7.28 1.46 4.50
N LEU A 13 7.68 0.76 5.56
CA LEU A 13 7.03 0.88 6.86
C LEU A 13 7.20 2.28 7.47
N SER A 14 8.32 2.98 7.23
CA SER A 14 8.51 4.38 7.67
C SER A 14 7.83 5.41 6.77
N ALA A 15 7.58 5.08 5.49
CA ALA A 15 6.80 5.90 4.57
C ALA A 15 5.28 5.70 4.80
N VAL A 16 4.89 4.55 5.32
CA VAL A 16 3.54 4.25 5.82
C VAL A 16 3.39 4.71 7.28
N LEU A 17 4.49 4.90 8.04
CA LEU A 17 4.44 5.68 9.26
C LEU A 17 4.00 7.09 8.85
N PRO A 18 2.81 7.48 9.28
CA PRO A 18 2.19 8.65 8.75
C PRO A 18 2.98 9.87 9.19
N GLY A 19 3.42 10.64 8.19
CA GLY A 19 3.92 11.99 8.40
C GLY A 19 2.90 12.83 9.15
N ALA A 20 3.40 13.85 9.86
CA ALA A 20 2.75 14.78 10.79
C ALA A 20 1.25 15.17 10.60
N GLY A 21 0.62 14.91 9.45
CA GLY A 21 -0.80 15.12 9.19
C GLY A 21 -1.76 14.18 9.94
N GLN A 22 -1.34 12.99 10.39
CA GLN A 22 -2.21 12.13 11.21
C GLN A 22 -2.38 12.61 12.66
N ILE A 23 -1.48 13.48 13.14
CA ILE A 23 -1.60 14.08 14.48
C ILE A 23 -2.75 15.10 14.51
N TYR A 24 -3.12 15.68 13.36
CA TYR A 24 -4.12 16.74 13.31
C TYR A 24 -5.58 16.27 13.20
N ALA A 25 -5.82 15.00 12.87
CA ALA A 25 -7.16 14.51 12.47
C ALA A 25 -7.75 13.40 13.37
N GLU A 26 -7.08 12.99 14.45
CA GLU A 26 -7.53 12.00 15.47
C GLU A 26 -8.11 10.64 14.98
N ARG A 27 -8.07 10.32 13.67
CA ARG A 27 -8.59 9.05 13.11
C ARG A 27 -7.47 8.02 12.94
N TYR A 28 -7.07 7.39 14.04
CA TYR A 28 -5.98 6.39 14.08
C TYR A 28 -6.39 4.95 13.75
N TRP A 29 -7.68 4.63 13.70
CA TRP A 29 -8.14 3.24 13.63
C TRP A 29 -7.93 2.59 12.24
N SER A 30 -7.85 3.37 11.16
CA SER A 30 -7.65 2.87 9.80
C SER A 30 -6.17 2.53 9.50
N VAL A 31 -5.24 3.03 10.30
CA VAL A 31 -3.78 2.89 10.09
C VAL A 31 -3.33 1.42 10.11
N PRO A 32 -3.68 0.61 11.13
CA PRO A 32 -3.24 -0.78 11.17
C PRO A 32 -3.77 -1.60 9.99
N ILE A 33 -4.95 -1.24 9.49
CA ILE A 33 -5.60 -1.90 8.36
C ILE A 33 -4.81 -1.63 7.07
N VAL A 34 -4.52 -0.36 6.77
CA VAL A 34 -3.76 0.02 5.56
C VAL A 34 -2.35 -0.54 5.60
N VAL A 35 -1.67 -0.47 6.76
CA VAL A 35 -0.35 -1.09 6.96
C VAL A 35 -0.43 -2.59 6.72
N GLY A 36 -1.43 -3.26 7.31
CA GLY A 36 -1.61 -4.71 7.20
C GLY A 36 -1.79 -5.16 5.75
N PHE A 37 -2.69 -4.52 5.00
CA PHE A 37 -2.90 -4.81 3.58
C PHE A 37 -1.66 -4.53 2.75
N THR A 38 -0.99 -3.39 2.98
CA THR A 38 0.21 -3.00 2.23
C THR A 38 1.33 -4.02 2.44
N VAL A 39 1.64 -4.38 3.69
CA VAL A 39 2.66 -5.38 4.01
C VAL A 39 2.30 -6.75 3.43
N TYR A 40 1.04 -7.16 3.55
CA TYR A 40 0.55 -8.42 2.99
C TYR A 40 0.75 -8.47 1.46
N PHE A 41 0.30 -7.46 0.73
CA PHE A 41 0.43 -7.43 -0.73
C PHE A 41 1.88 -7.32 -1.20
N ILE A 42 2.74 -6.54 -0.52
CA ILE A 42 4.18 -6.53 -0.80
C ILE A 42 4.78 -7.92 -0.64
N ARG A 43 4.46 -8.62 0.47
CA ARG A 43 4.98 -9.96 0.71
C ARG A 43 4.54 -10.94 -0.38
N GLN A 44 3.30 -10.85 -0.85
CA GLN A 44 2.82 -11.70 -1.94
C GLN A 44 3.45 -11.34 -3.29
N TRP A 45 3.66 -10.05 -3.54
CA TRP A 45 4.33 -9.56 -4.74
C TRP A 45 5.78 -10.05 -4.83
N VAL A 46 6.56 -9.92 -3.74
CA VAL A 46 7.95 -10.40 -3.69
C VAL A 46 8.02 -11.92 -3.92
N LYS A 47 7.14 -12.68 -3.27
CA LYS A 47 7.08 -14.14 -3.50
C LYS A 47 6.74 -14.49 -4.94
N ALA A 48 5.80 -13.78 -5.56
CA ALA A 48 5.45 -13.99 -6.96
C ALA A 48 6.62 -13.64 -7.88
N ASP A 49 7.38 -12.59 -7.58
CA ASP A 49 8.58 -12.21 -8.33
C ASP A 49 9.70 -13.25 -8.20
N ASP A 50 10.00 -13.73 -6.99
CA ASP A 50 10.99 -14.79 -6.76
C ASP A 50 10.62 -16.08 -7.53
N LEU A 51 9.35 -16.48 -7.47
CA LEU A 51 8.84 -17.65 -8.18
C LEU A 51 8.89 -17.45 -9.69
N TYR A 52 8.54 -16.26 -10.18
CA TYR A 52 8.66 -15.88 -11.58
C TYR A 52 10.10 -15.99 -12.08
N LEU A 53 11.07 -15.45 -11.33
CA LEU A 53 12.49 -15.53 -11.67
C LEU A 53 12.95 -17.00 -11.74
N SER A 54 12.58 -17.81 -10.74
CA SER A 54 12.92 -19.24 -10.72
C SER A 54 12.30 -20.03 -11.88
N ALA A 55 11.05 -19.74 -12.25
CA ALA A 55 10.35 -20.39 -13.35
C ALA A 55 10.92 -19.96 -14.70
N ARG A 56 11.25 -18.68 -14.86
CA ARG A 56 11.93 -18.13 -16.04
C ARG A 56 13.29 -18.79 -16.25
N ASP A 57 14.07 -18.97 -15.19
CA ASP A 57 15.41 -19.56 -15.29
C ASP A 57 15.33 -21.05 -15.65
N ARG A 58 14.36 -21.80 -15.07
CA ARG A 58 14.07 -23.19 -15.48
C ARG A 58 13.62 -23.31 -16.93
N TYR A 59 12.73 -22.41 -17.37
CA TYR A 59 12.31 -22.35 -18.77
C TYR A 59 13.49 -22.08 -19.70
N ARG A 60 14.34 -21.11 -19.36
CA ARG A 60 15.55 -20.79 -20.14
C ARG A 60 16.49 -22.00 -20.25
N GLN A 61 16.74 -22.70 -19.15
CA GLN A 61 17.56 -23.91 -19.15
C GLN A 61 16.95 -25.01 -20.03
N SER A 62 15.63 -25.17 -20.01
CA SER A 62 14.96 -26.17 -20.87
C SER A 62 15.13 -25.87 -22.37
N VAL A 63 15.11 -24.59 -22.75
CA VAL A 63 15.39 -24.15 -24.13
C VAL A 63 16.84 -24.45 -24.49
N GLU A 64 17.79 -24.11 -23.61
CA GLU A 64 19.23 -24.34 -23.82
C GLU A 64 19.58 -25.83 -23.93
N GLN A 65 18.84 -26.71 -23.23
CA GLN A 65 18.98 -28.16 -23.31
C GLN A 65 18.29 -28.78 -24.54
N GLY A 66 17.62 -27.99 -25.37
CA GLY A 66 16.94 -28.47 -26.57
C GLY A 66 15.63 -29.21 -26.29
N VAL A 67 15.04 -29.06 -25.09
CA VAL A 67 13.74 -29.66 -24.75
C VAL A 67 12.68 -29.18 -25.76
N GLY A 68 11.86 -30.11 -26.25
CA GLY A 68 10.85 -29.81 -27.27
C GLY A 68 11.45 -29.32 -28.60
N GLY A 69 12.68 -29.70 -28.94
CA GLY A 69 13.37 -29.22 -30.14
C GLY A 69 13.87 -27.77 -30.03
N GLY A 70 14.15 -27.31 -28.81
CA GLY A 70 14.59 -25.93 -28.54
C GLY A 70 13.46 -24.94 -28.28
N GLN A 71 12.20 -25.40 -28.20
CA GLN A 71 11.06 -24.57 -27.79
C GLN A 71 10.95 -24.42 -26.26
N GLY A 72 11.68 -25.24 -25.52
CA GLY A 72 11.62 -25.31 -24.06
C GLY A 72 10.42 -26.11 -23.57
N ASP A 73 10.37 -26.30 -22.26
CA ASP A 73 9.30 -27.05 -21.61
C ASP A 73 8.03 -26.19 -21.45
N ALA A 74 6.90 -26.71 -21.96
CA ALA A 74 5.61 -26.03 -21.89
C ALA A 74 5.11 -25.85 -20.45
N GLN A 75 5.47 -26.75 -19.53
CA GLN A 75 5.13 -26.62 -18.12
C GLN A 75 5.85 -25.42 -17.49
N PHE A 76 7.15 -25.25 -17.76
CA PHE A 76 7.89 -24.10 -17.22
C PHE A 76 7.46 -22.78 -17.84
N LEU A 77 7.03 -22.80 -19.11
CA LEU A 77 6.43 -21.63 -19.75
C LEU A 77 5.14 -21.21 -19.03
N TYR A 78 4.26 -22.18 -18.74
CA TYR A 78 3.02 -21.93 -18.01
C TYR A 78 3.29 -21.42 -16.58
N GLU A 79 4.20 -22.06 -15.84
CA GLU A 79 4.59 -21.61 -14.49
C GLU A 79 5.10 -20.16 -14.49
N ARG A 80 5.97 -19.82 -15.45
CA ARG A 80 6.48 -18.46 -15.62
C ARG A 80 5.36 -17.46 -15.85
N ASP A 81 4.46 -17.74 -16.78
CA ASP A 81 3.39 -16.81 -17.14
C ASP A 81 2.37 -16.67 -16.00
N PHE A 82 2.07 -17.76 -15.28
CA PHE A 82 1.25 -17.73 -14.08
C PHE A 82 1.80 -16.81 -13.00
N TYR A 83 3.09 -16.93 -12.66
CA TYR A 83 3.72 -16.08 -11.65
C TYR A 83 3.90 -14.63 -12.11
N ARG A 84 4.09 -14.41 -13.41
CA ARG A 84 4.07 -13.06 -13.99
C ARG A 84 2.72 -12.37 -13.75
N ASP A 85 1.63 -13.05 -14.10
CA ASP A 85 0.28 -12.53 -13.89
C ASP A 85 -0.03 -12.33 -12.40
N GLN A 86 0.47 -13.22 -11.54
CA GLN A 86 0.27 -13.09 -10.10
C GLN A 86 1.00 -11.87 -9.53
N ARG A 87 2.23 -11.61 -9.97
CA ARG A 87 2.97 -10.41 -9.61
C ARG A 87 2.25 -9.16 -10.08
N ASP A 88 1.77 -9.13 -11.33
CA ASP A 88 1.08 -7.97 -11.89
C ASP A 88 -0.26 -7.69 -11.17
N LYS A 89 -0.99 -8.75 -10.75
CA LYS A 89 -2.18 -8.63 -9.89
C LYS A 89 -1.87 -7.99 -8.54
N PHE A 90 -0.80 -8.43 -7.86
CA PHE A 90 -0.42 -7.84 -6.58
C PHE A 90 0.11 -6.41 -6.71
N ALA A 91 0.79 -6.08 -7.81
CA ALA A 91 1.17 -4.71 -8.12
C ALA A 91 -0.08 -3.81 -8.28
N PHE A 92 -1.11 -4.32 -8.95
CA PHE A 92 -2.40 -3.63 -9.06
C PHE A 92 -3.08 -3.43 -7.70
N TYR A 93 -3.10 -4.45 -6.82
CA TYR A 93 -3.66 -4.31 -5.47
C TYR A 93 -2.89 -3.31 -4.59
N LEU A 94 -1.57 -3.21 -4.75
CA LEU A 94 -0.76 -2.18 -4.09
C LEU A 94 -1.11 -0.78 -4.59
N ALA A 95 -1.21 -0.61 -5.91
CA ALA A 95 -1.62 0.66 -6.50
C ALA A 95 -3.02 1.08 -6.03
N LEU A 96 -3.97 0.14 -5.99
CA LEU A 96 -5.32 0.38 -5.48
C LEU A 96 -5.31 0.80 -4.00
N THR A 97 -4.53 0.10 -3.18
CA THR A 97 -4.39 0.41 -1.75
C THR A 97 -3.81 1.82 -1.54
N TYR A 98 -2.83 2.21 -2.35
CA TYR A 98 -2.23 3.54 -2.31
C TYR A 98 -3.24 4.65 -2.69
N ILE A 99 -4.03 4.43 -3.74
CA ILE A 99 -5.08 5.37 -4.16
C ILE A 99 -6.13 5.53 -3.06
N LEU A 100 -6.58 4.42 -2.46
CA LEU A 100 -7.55 4.46 -1.36
C LEU A 100 -7.01 5.21 -0.13
N ASN A 101 -5.72 5.05 0.18
CA ASN A 101 -5.08 5.78 1.27
C ASN A 101 -5.09 7.30 1.01
N ILE A 102 -4.74 7.73 -0.21
CA ILE A 102 -4.80 9.16 -0.59
C ILE A 102 -6.25 9.67 -0.51
N ALA A 103 -7.23 8.91 -0.99
CA ALA A 103 -8.63 9.29 -0.94
C ALA A 103 -9.13 9.45 0.50
N ASP A 104 -8.78 8.51 1.40
CA ASP A 104 -9.14 8.58 2.82
C ASP A 104 -8.53 9.82 3.51
N ALA A 105 -7.27 10.13 3.19
CA ALA A 105 -6.59 11.32 3.68
C ALA A 105 -7.24 12.62 3.15
N TYR A 106 -7.61 12.66 1.86
CA TYR A 106 -8.28 13.81 1.25
C TYR A 106 -9.66 14.05 1.87
N VAL A 107 -10.46 12.99 2.05
CA VAL A 107 -11.79 13.07 2.69
C VAL A 107 -11.65 13.59 4.12
N GLY A 108 -10.71 13.05 4.91
CA GLY A 108 -10.45 13.52 6.28
C GLY A 108 -10.06 15.00 6.33
N ALA A 109 -9.15 15.44 5.46
CA ALA A 109 -8.76 16.85 5.37
C ALA A 109 -9.90 17.76 4.90
N SER A 110 -10.74 17.30 3.96
CA SER A 110 -11.87 18.08 3.47
C SER A 110 -12.93 18.30 4.55
N LEU A 111 -13.22 17.29 5.39
CA LEU A 111 -14.16 17.39 6.50
C LEU A 111 -13.66 18.29 7.64
N TYR A 112 -12.36 18.25 7.95
CA TYR A 112 -11.77 19.12 8.97
C TYR A 112 -11.97 20.60 8.68
N ASN A 113 -11.84 21.02 7.42
CA ASN A 113 -12.07 22.41 7.02
C ASN A 113 -13.54 22.85 7.18
N PHE A 114 -14.50 21.92 7.16
CA PHE A 114 -15.92 22.25 7.40
C PHE A 114 -16.24 22.34 8.90
N GLU A 115 -15.62 21.51 9.74
CA GLU A 115 -15.88 21.49 11.20
C GLU A 115 -15.22 22.70 11.91
N VAL A 116 -14.14 23.24 11.35
CA VAL A 116 -13.42 24.40 11.91
C VAL A 116 -14.12 25.74 11.63
N ASP A 117 -15.08 25.80 10.70
CA ASP A 117 -15.85 27.05 10.41
C ASP A 117 -17.09 27.24 11.32
N ASP A 118 -17.40 26.28 12.20
CA ASP A 118 -18.66 26.27 12.95
C ASP A 118 -18.58 26.85 14.39
N ASN A 119 -17.55 27.66 14.71
CA ASN A 119 -17.51 28.35 16.00
C ASN A 119 -16.75 29.69 16.01
N LEU A 120 -17.31 30.68 15.33
CA LEU A 120 -17.05 32.10 15.63
C LEU A 120 -18.37 32.89 15.63
N ASN A 121 -19.21 32.66 16.63
CA ASN A 121 -20.12 33.69 17.14
C ASN A 121 -20.35 33.44 18.63
N GLY A 122 -19.30 33.67 19.41
CA GLY A 122 -19.45 34.13 20.78
C GLY A 122 -20.23 35.43 20.76
N VAL A 123 -21.56 35.32 20.75
CA VAL A 123 -22.44 36.42 21.10
C VAL A 123 -22.19 36.69 22.57
N GLU A 124 -21.25 37.58 22.84
CA GLU A 124 -21.07 38.19 24.15
C GLU A 124 -22.34 39.00 24.43
N MET A 125 -23.37 38.34 24.97
CA MET A 125 -24.57 39.03 25.44
C MET A 125 -24.17 39.87 26.65
N LYS A 126 -23.80 41.13 26.39
CA LYS A 126 -23.74 42.19 27.40
C LYS A 126 -25.14 42.40 27.97
N LEU A 127 -25.47 41.62 29.00
CA LEU A 127 -26.58 41.90 29.90
C LEU A 127 -26.25 43.15 30.70
N ARG A 128 -26.53 44.32 30.12
CA ARG A 128 -26.58 45.58 30.85
C ARG A 128 -27.90 45.58 31.62
N ILE A 129 -27.87 45.10 32.85
CA ILE A 129 -29.01 45.21 33.77
C ILE A 129 -28.98 46.65 34.33
N PRO A 130 -29.96 47.51 34.02
CA PRO A 130 -30.09 48.78 34.73
C PRO A 130 -30.65 48.47 36.13
N ILE A 131 -29.86 48.72 37.15
CA ILE A 131 -30.36 48.83 38.53
C ILE A 131 -30.60 50.32 38.77
N GLN A 132 -31.73 50.61 39.43
CA GLN A 132 -32.41 51.89 39.66
C GLN A 132 -31.53 53.12 39.85
#